data_AF-A0A522QHH2-F1
#
_entry.id   AF-A0A522QHH2-F1
#
_cell.length_a   1.000
_cell.length_b   1.000
_cell.length_c   1.000
_cell.angle_alpha   90.00
_cell.angle_beta   90.00
_cell.angle_gamma   90.00
#
_symmetry.space_group_name_H-M   'P 1'
#
loop_
_entity.id
_entity.type
_entity.pdbx_description
1 polymer ?
#
loop_
_entity_poly.entity_id
_entity_poly.type
_entity_poly.pdbx_seq_one_letter_code
_entity_poly.pdbx_strand_id
1 'polypeptide(L)'
;MSPLSPQDERALAATLFNGTWDLMERAGRTAADDDTMLHMAHASRYHWGNVGTAANLARGEWLCSRVYTVLGRAEPAGAHARRVLGLCRENGLADLDLAFAYEALARAAAVAGDAAEARRCVEQAQAVPVAEQEDREQLARDLATVL
;
A
#
# COMPACT_ATOMS: atom_id res chain seq x y z
N MET A 1 7.05 22.23 -10.41
CA MET A 1 8.18 21.72 -9.61
C MET A 1 7.90 22.03 -8.15
N SER A 2 8.11 21.07 -7.25
CA SER A 2 7.93 21.31 -5.81
C SER A 2 8.87 22.42 -5.33
N PRO A 3 8.44 23.29 -4.39
CA PRO A 3 9.32 24.30 -3.79
C PRO A 3 10.34 23.72 -2.80
N LEU A 4 10.25 22.44 -2.45
CA LEU A 4 11.11 21.79 -1.46
C LEU A 4 12.39 21.21 -2.07
N SER A 5 13.43 21.06 -1.25
CA SER A 5 14.63 20.35 -1.67
C SER A 5 14.35 18.84 -1.83
N PRO A 6 15.11 18.12 -2.67
CA PRO A 6 14.98 16.66 -2.77
C PRO A 6 15.22 15.92 -1.45
N GLN A 7 15.97 16.51 -0.50
CA GLN A 7 16.17 15.91 0.82
C GLN A 7 14.91 16.06 1.67
N ASP A 8 14.31 17.24 1.68
CA ASP A 8 13.07 17.51 2.43
C ASP A 8 11.90 16.69 1.89
N GLU A 9 11.79 16.56 0.57
CA GLU A 9 10.79 15.70 -0.08
C GLU A 9 10.89 14.25 0.41
N ARG A 10 12.11 13.68 0.46
CA ARG A 10 12.31 12.31 0.95
C ARG A 10 11.99 12.17 2.43
N ALA A 11 12.41 13.15 3.24
CA ALA A 11 12.17 13.15 4.67
C ALA A 11 10.66 13.21 4.98
N LEU A 12 9.92 14.08 4.30
CA LEU A 12 8.47 14.18 4.44
C LEU A 12 7.79 12.90 3.96
N ALA A 13 8.17 12.36 2.80
CA ALA A 13 7.57 11.15 2.26
C ALA A 13 7.67 9.98 3.26
N ALA A 14 8.87 9.75 3.82
CA ALA A 14 9.11 8.69 4.80
C ALA A 14 8.43 8.95 6.15
N THR A 15 8.50 10.19 6.67
CA THR A 15 7.86 10.56 7.95
C THR A 15 6.35 10.37 7.88
N LEU A 16 5.71 10.83 6.80
CA LEU A 16 4.27 10.70 6.62
C LEU A 16 3.86 9.23 6.38
N PHE A 17 4.69 8.45 5.68
CA PHE A 17 4.47 7.02 5.50
C PHE A 17 4.41 6.30 6.85
N ASN A 18 5.44 6.49 7.68
CA ASN A 18 5.53 5.84 8.99
C ASN A 18 4.44 6.32 9.95
N GLY A 19 4.17 7.63 9.99
CA GLY A 19 3.09 8.15 10.83
C GLY A 19 1.70 7.69 10.41
N THR A 20 1.50 7.34 9.12
CA THR A 20 0.24 6.71 8.66
C THR A 20 0.09 5.32 9.28
N TRP A 21 1.17 4.55 9.37
CA TRP A 21 1.17 3.24 10.04
C TRP A 21 0.90 3.36 11.54
N ASP A 22 1.54 4.31 12.22
CA ASP A 22 1.29 4.55 13.65
C ASP A 22 -0.20 4.84 13.91
N LEU A 23 -0.85 5.63 13.04
CA LEU A 23 -2.28 5.86 13.11
C LEU A 23 -3.07 4.58 12.83
N MET A 24 -2.68 3.81 11.83
CA MET A 24 -3.34 2.56 11.43
C MET A 24 -3.33 1.48 12.54
N GLU A 25 -2.31 1.48 13.39
CA GLU A 25 -2.17 0.55 14.52
C GLU A 25 -2.78 1.08 15.82
N ARG A 26 -3.11 2.37 15.89
CA ARG A 26 -3.67 2.98 17.11
C ARG A 26 -5.06 2.43 17.44
N ALA A 27 -5.20 1.93 18.67
CA ALA A 27 -6.50 1.60 19.26
C ALA A 27 -7.34 2.86 19.53
N GLY A 28 -8.65 2.78 19.26
CA GLY A 28 -9.59 3.87 19.55
C GLY A 28 -9.42 5.10 18.65
N ARG A 29 -9.02 4.92 17.38
CA ARG A 29 -9.04 6.01 16.39
C ARG A 29 -10.40 6.70 16.35
N THR A 30 -10.36 8.03 16.32
CA THR A 30 -11.49 8.91 16.07
C THR A 30 -11.63 9.19 14.56
N ALA A 31 -12.75 9.77 14.15
CA ALA A 31 -12.93 10.20 12.76
C ALA A 31 -11.86 11.21 12.30
N ALA A 32 -11.42 12.11 13.18
CA ALA A 32 -10.33 13.05 12.86
C ALA A 32 -8.98 12.34 12.65
N ASP A 33 -8.78 11.20 13.32
CA ASP A 33 -7.59 10.38 13.16
C ASP A 33 -7.60 9.63 11.82
N ASP A 34 -8.78 9.13 11.43
CA ASP A 34 -9.00 8.50 10.12
C ASP A 34 -8.78 9.51 8.97
N ASP A 35 -9.29 10.74 9.11
CA ASP A 35 -9.05 11.82 8.15
C ASP A 35 -7.56 12.17 8.06
N THR A 36 -6.88 12.29 9.21
CA THR A 36 -5.44 12.56 9.27
C THR A 36 -4.64 11.45 8.60
N MET A 37 -4.94 10.19 8.89
CA MET A 37 -4.31 9.01 8.29
C MET A 37 -4.45 9.02 6.76
N LEU A 38 -5.65 9.33 6.25
CA LEU A 38 -5.91 9.46 4.82
C LEU A 38 -5.07 10.57 4.18
N HIS A 39 -5.04 11.76 4.77
CA HIS A 39 -4.26 12.88 4.26
C HIS A 39 -2.75 12.61 4.28
N MET A 40 -2.25 11.96 5.34
CA MET A 40 -0.84 11.58 5.46
C MET A 40 -0.42 10.57 4.39
N ALA A 41 -1.24 9.56 4.10
CA ALA A 41 -0.95 8.59 3.06
C ALA A 41 -0.81 9.24 1.68
N HIS A 42 -1.77 10.11 1.31
CA HIS A 42 -1.74 10.83 0.04
C HIS A 42 -0.57 11.81 -0.04
N ALA A 43 -0.26 12.52 1.05
CA ALA A 43 0.88 13.42 1.10
C ALA A 43 2.21 12.65 0.96
N SER A 44 2.35 11.51 1.64
CA SER A 44 3.51 10.62 1.49
C SER A 44 3.69 10.18 0.04
N ARG A 45 2.62 9.67 -0.59
CA ARG A 45 2.59 9.32 -2.02
C ARG A 45 3.05 10.52 -2.86
N TYR A 46 2.44 11.70 -2.65
CA TYR A 46 2.77 12.89 -3.43
C TYR A 46 4.27 13.22 -3.37
N HIS A 47 4.87 13.22 -2.19
CA HIS A 47 6.30 13.49 -2.03
C HIS A 47 7.18 12.44 -2.69
N TRP A 48 6.83 11.14 -2.60
CA TRP A 48 7.52 10.12 -3.41
C TRP A 48 7.39 10.35 -4.91
N GLY A 49 6.30 10.98 -5.37
CA GLY A 49 6.13 11.42 -6.76
C GLY A 49 7.15 12.45 -7.24
N ASN A 50 7.69 13.25 -6.33
CA ASN A 50 8.64 14.30 -6.68
C ASN A 50 10.09 13.80 -6.71
N VAL A 51 10.42 12.77 -5.92
CA VAL A 51 11.83 12.42 -5.63
C VAL A 51 12.13 10.92 -5.57
N GLY A 52 11.09 10.08 -5.53
CA GLY A 52 11.19 8.65 -5.33
C GLY A 52 11.47 7.85 -6.60
N THR A 53 11.79 6.59 -6.40
CA THR A 53 11.86 5.57 -7.47
C THR A 53 10.48 5.02 -7.80
N ALA A 54 10.38 4.20 -8.85
CA ALA A 54 9.16 3.45 -9.15
C ALA A 54 8.69 2.57 -7.96
N ALA A 55 9.62 1.99 -7.20
CA ALA A 55 9.29 1.23 -6.00
C ALA A 55 8.71 2.13 -4.90
N ASN A 56 9.26 3.33 -4.70
CA ASN A 56 8.68 4.30 -3.75
C ASN A 56 7.27 4.71 -4.16
N LEU A 57 7.03 4.90 -5.47
CA LEU A 57 5.69 5.17 -5.98
C LEU A 57 4.73 4.02 -5.69
N ALA A 58 5.13 2.78 -6.00
CA ALA A 58 4.31 1.60 -5.79
C ALA A 58 3.94 1.44 -4.31
N ARG A 59 4.90 1.64 -3.40
CA ARG A 59 4.67 1.58 -1.94
C ARG A 59 3.78 2.71 -1.43
N GLY A 60 3.88 3.92 -2.00
CA GLY A 60 2.97 5.03 -1.70
C GLY A 60 1.53 4.74 -2.13
N GLU A 61 1.34 4.21 -3.34
CA GLU A 61 0.02 3.77 -3.81
C GLU A 61 -0.52 2.61 -2.95
N TRP A 62 0.35 1.69 -2.54
CA TRP A 62 -0.01 0.59 -1.65
C TRP A 62 -0.50 1.10 -0.29
N LEU A 63 0.16 2.11 0.29
CA LEU A 63 -0.28 2.73 1.54
C LEU A 63 -1.66 3.38 1.40
N CYS A 64 -1.91 4.11 0.30
CA CYS A 64 -3.24 4.66 0.02
C CYS A 64 -4.30 3.55 -0.08
N SER A 65 -4.02 2.46 -0.80
CA SER A 65 -4.90 1.29 -0.87
C SER A 65 -5.20 0.69 0.51
N ARG A 66 -4.15 0.56 1.34
CA ARG A 66 -4.25 0.00 2.69
C ARG A 66 -5.12 0.87 3.60
N VAL A 67 -4.94 2.19 3.57
CA VAL A 67 -5.78 3.13 4.33
C VAL A 67 -7.24 3.03 3.90
N TYR A 68 -7.54 3.02 2.60
CA TYR A 68 -8.92 2.87 2.15
C TYR A 68 -9.54 1.52 2.52
N THR A 69 -8.73 0.45 2.54
CA THR A 69 -9.17 -0.86 3.03
C THR A 69 -9.58 -0.78 4.50
N VAL A 70 -8.74 -0.17 5.35
CA VAL A 70 -9.00 0.01 6.79
C VAL A 70 -10.25 0.86 7.03
N LEU A 71 -10.50 1.86 6.17
CA LEU A 71 -11.69 2.71 6.23
C LEU A 71 -12.93 2.07 5.58
N GLY A 72 -12.85 0.83 5.07
CA GLY A 72 -13.97 0.13 4.44
C GLY A 72 -14.44 0.72 3.10
N ARG A 73 -13.55 1.41 2.38
CA ARG A 73 -13.86 2.12 1.13
C ARG A 73 -13.33 1.35 -0.08
N ALA A 74 -14.16 0.43 -0.60
CA ALA A 74 -13.79 -0.52 -1.65
C ALA A 74 -13.25 0.12 -2.94
N GLU A 75 -13.97 1.09 -3.51
CA GLU A 75 -13.63 1.69 -4.80
C GLU A 75 -12.22 2.33 -4.80
N PRO A 76 -11.89 3.27 -3.89
CA PRO A 76 -10.58 3.90 -3.90
C PRO A 76 -9.48 2.93 -3.46
N ALA A 77 -9.75 1.95 -2.59
CA ALA A 77 -8.80 0.88 -2.29
C ALA A 77 -8.40 0.14 -3.57
N GLY A 78 -9.39 -0.29 -4.37
CA GLY A 78 -9.15 -0.97 -5.64
C GLY A 78 -8.44 -0.09 -6.66
N ALA A 79 -8.76 1.20 -6.73
CA ALA A 79 -8.11 2.13 -7.65
C ALA A 79 -6.60 2.23 -7.39
N HIS A 80 -6.21 2.42 -6.13
CA HIS A 80 -4.80 2.46 -5.72
C HIS A 80 -4.12 1.09 -5.87
N ALA A 81 -4.75 0.00 -5.46
CA ALA A 81 -4.20 -1.36 -5.62
C ALA A 81 -3.87 -1.71 -7.08
N ARG A 82 -4.76 -1.37 -8.02
CA ARG A 82 -4.49 -1.54 -9.46
C ARG A 82 -3.33 -0.68 -9.93
N ARG A 83 -3.14 0.53 -9.37
CA ARG A 83 -1.99 1.37 -9.69
C ARG A 83 -0.68 0.78 -9.18
N VAL A 84 -0.65 0.15 -8.01
CA VAL A 84 0.52 -0.59 -7.51
C VAL A 84 0.95 -1.66 -8.52
N LEU A 85 0.01 -2.51 -8.95
CA LEU A 85 0.30 -3.56 -9.93
C LEU A 85 0.74 -3.00 -11.28
N GLY A 86 0.12 -1.90 -11.72
CA GLY A 86 0.53 -1.17 -12.92
C GLY A 86 1.98 -0.70 -12.84
N LEU A 87 2.35 -0.02 -11.75
CA LEU A 87 3.73 0.44 -11.51
C LEU A 87 4.74 -0.71 -11.47
N CYS A 88 4.37 -1.85 -10.87
CA CYS A 88 5.23 -3.03 -10.87
C CYS A 88 5.49 -3.55 -12.27
N ARG A 89 4.44 -3.69 -13.09
CA ARG A 89 4.55 -4.18 -14.47
C ARG A 89 5.28 -3.20 -15.39
N GLU A 90 4.98 -1.90 -15.26
CA GLU A 90 5.59 -0.82 -16.05
C GLU A 90 7.11 -0.74 -15.82
N ASN A 91 7.58 -1.05 -14.61
CA ASN A 91 8.97 -0.83 -14.20
C ASN A 91 9.73 -2.12 -13.88
N GLY A 92 9.13 -3.29 -14.11
CA GLY A 92 9.75 -4.58 -13.81
C GLY A 92 10.02 -4.81 -12.32
N LEU A 93 9.20 -4.22 -11.44
CA LEU A 93 9.28 -4.51 -10.00
C LEU A 93 8.78 -5.94 -9.77
N ALA A 94 9.57 -6.71 -9.03
CA ALA A 94 9.33 -8.11 -8.71
C ALA A 94 9.45 -8.30 -7.19
N ASP A 95 9.58 -9.56 -6.76
CA ASP A 95 9.81 -9.88 -5.35
C ASP A 95 8.69 -9.28 -4.46
N LEU A 96 9.04 -8.75 -3.31
CA LEU A 96 8.12 -8.20 -2.33
C LEU A 96 7.16 -7.15 -2.89
N ASP A 97 7.64 -6.24 -3.75
CA ASP A 97 6.79 -5.18 -4.31
C ASP A 97 5.66 -5.75 -5.17
N LEU A 98 5.93 -6.79 -5.97
CA LEU A 98 4.90 -7.46 -6.78
C LEU A 98 3.97 -8.32 -5.92
N ALA A 99 4.50 -8.99 -4.89
CA ALA A 99 3.69 -9.78 -3.97
C ALA A 99 2.67 -8.89 -3.23
N PHE A 100 3.12 -7.74 -2.71
CA PHE A 100 2.25 -6.78 -2.04
C PHE A 100 1.31 -6.03 -2.99
N ALA A 101 1.61 -5.96 -4.29
CA ALA A 101 0.65 -5.48 -5.28
C ALA A 101 -0.60 -6.38 -5.36
N TYR A 102 -0.40 -7.70 -5.35
CA TYR A 102 -1.51 -8.66 -5.33
C TYR A 102 -2.20 -8.71 -3.96
N GLU A 103 -1.46 -8.58 -2.86
CA GLU A 103 -2.05 -8.44 -1.53
C GLU A 103 -2.99 -7.23 -1.42
N ALA A 104 -2.60 -6.07 -1.97
CA ALA A 104 -3.45 -4.89 -2.00
C ALA A 104 -4.75 -5.12 -2.80
N LEU A 105 -4.66 -5.83 -3.93
CA LEU A 105 -5.83 -6.21 -4.72
C LEU A 105 -6.74 -7.17 -3.96
N ALA A 106 -6.14 -8.14 -3.26
CA ALA A 106 -6.88 -9.11 -2.47
C ALA A 106 -7.70 -8.43 -1.36
N ARG A 107 -7.08 -7.47 -0.65
CA ARG A 107 -7.76 -6.66 0.36
C ARG A 107 -8.85 -5.77 -0.21
N ALA A 108 -8.59 -5.10 -1.32
CA ALA A 108 -9.59 -4.27 -1.97
C ALA A 108 -10.81 -5.09 -2.40
N ALA A 109 -10.59 -6.29 -2.95
CA ALA A 109 -11.65 -7.23 -3.31
C ALA A 109 -12.43 -7.72 -2.08
N ALA A 110 -11.74 -8.05 -0.97
CA ALA A 110 -12.39 -8.45 0.28
C ALA A 110 -13.31 -7.33 0.82
N VAL A 111 -12.85 -6.07 0.81
CA VAL A 111 -13.68 -4.91 1.22
C VAL A 111 -14.84 -4.68 0.25
N ALA A 112 -14.70 -5.02 -1.02
CA ALA A 112 -15.78 -4.98 -2.00
C ALA A 112 -16.81 -6.13 -1.85
N GLY A 113 -16.54 -7.11 -0.97
CA GLY A 113 -17.36 -8.31 -0.82
C GLY A 113 -17.13 -9.38 -1.89
N ASP A 114 -16.10 -9.23 -2.74
CA ASP A 114 -15.74 -10.21 -3.77
C ASP A 114 -14.72 -11.22 -3.23
N ALA A 115 -15.24 -12.19 -2.47
CA ALA A 115 -14.41 -13.24 -1.87
C ALA A 115 -13.71 -14.14 -2.90
N ALA A 116 -14.25 -14.26 -4.11
CA ALA A 116 -13.63 -15.06 -5.17
C ALA A 116 -12.39 -14.36 -5.73
N GLU A 117 -12.51 -13.07 -6.03
CA GLU A 117 -11.39 -12.25 -6.46
C GLU A 117 -10.33 -12.11 -5.35
N ALA A 118 -10.75 -11.94 -4.09
CA ALA A 118 -9.82 -11.88 -2.96
C ALA A 118 -8.94 -13.13 -2.88
N ARG A 119 -9.54 -14.33 -2.94
CA ARG A 119 -8.79 -15.60 -2.95
C ARG A 119 -7.84 -15.71 -4.14
N ARG A 120 -8.31 -15.34 -5.34
CA ARG A 120 -7.47 -15.36 -6.55
C ARG A 120 -6.24 -14.46 -6.39
N CYS A 121 -6.40 -13.27 -5.82
CA CYS A 121 -5.28 -12.37 -5.59
C CYS A 121 -4.34 -12.86 -4.46
N VAL A 122 -4.86 -13.53 -3.42
CA VAL A 122 -4.01 -14.21 -2.42
C VAL A 122 -3.13 -15.27 -3.08
N GLU A 123 -3.71 -16.13 -3.94
CA GLU A 123 -2.96 -17.15 -4.68
C GLU A 123 -1.89 -16.52 -5.58
N GLN A 124 -2.22 -15.41 -6.25
CA GLN A 124 -1.27 -14.66 -7.06
C GLN A 124 -0.12 -14.07 -6.23
N ALA A 125 -0.41 -13.54 -5.03
CA ALA A 125 0.61 -13.02 -4.12
C ALA A 125 1.55 -14.14 -3.65
N GLN A 126 1.01 -15.31 -3.28
CA GLN A 126 1.79 -16.48 -2.85
C GLN A 126 2.65 -17.08 -3.96
N ALA A 127 2.24 -16.93 -5.22
CA ALA A 127 2.98 -17.42 -6.38
C ALA A 127 4.17 -16.52 -6.78
N VAL A 128 4.30 -15.31 -6.20
CA VAL A 128 5.44 -14.43 -6.47
C VAL A 128 6.71 -15.00 -5.79
N PRO A 129 7.82 -15.19 -6.54
CA PRO A 129 9.09 -15.55 -5.93
C PRO A 129 9.61 -14.39 -5.08
N VAL A 130 9.65 -14.59 -3.77
CA VAL A 130 10.22 -13.63 -2.81
C VAL A 130 11.53 -14.19 -2.29
N ALA A 131 12.63 -13.45 -2.43
CA ALA A 131 13.98 -13.98 -2.19
C ALA A 131 14.28 -14.19 -0.70
N GLU A 132 13.91 -13.23 0.13
CA GLU A 132 14.22 -13.23 1.56
C GLU A 132 13.20 -14.02 2.38
N GLN A 133 13.68 -14.80 3.36
CA GLN A 133 12.80 -15.62 4.20
C GLN A 133 11.90 -14.76 5.10
N GLU A 134 12.46 -13.69 5.68
CA GLU A 134 11.71 -12.77 6.53
C GLU A 134 10.56 -12.10 5.77
N ASP A 135 10.81 -11.72 4.51
CA ASP A 135 9.83 -11.13 3.62
C ASP A 135 8.70 -12.12 3.27
N ARG A 136 9.04 -13.39 3.01
CA ARG A 136 8.04 -14.47 2.82
C ARG A 136 7.16 -14.65 4.04
N GLU A 137 7.74 -14.63 5.23
CA GLU A 137 7.01 -14.78 6.48
C GLU A 137 6.12 -13.56 6.76
N GLN A 138 6.60 -12.36 6.48
CA GLN A 138 5.80 -11.13 6.58
C GLN A 138 4.61 -11.17 5.63
N LEU A 139 4.83 -11.49 4.36
CA LEU A 139 3.76 -11.64 3.37
C LEU A 139 2.72 -12.67 3.82
N ALA A 140 3.16 -13.84 4.32
CA ALA A 140 2.26 -14.88 4.79
C ALA A 140 1.39 -14.41 5.98
N ARG A 141 1.98 -13.69 6.94
CA ARG A 141 1.24 -13.09 8.06
C ARG A 141 0.19 -12.10 7.56
N ASP A 142 0.54 -11.23 6.63
CA ASP A 142 -0.38 -10.22 6.11
C ASP A 142 -1.52 -10.85 5.29
N LEU A 143 -1.21 -11.81 4.42
CA LEU A 143 -2.22 -12.54 3.63
C LEU A 143 -3.21 -13.32 4.52
N ALA A 144 -2.77 -13.85 5.65
CA ALA A 144 -3.64 -14.55 6.61
C ALA A 144 -4.72 -13.63 7.23
N THR A 145 -4.59 -12.31 7.09
CA THR A 145 -5.58 -11.33 7.57
C THR A 145 -6.52 -10.81 6.48
N VAL A 146 -6.44 -11.34 5.25
CA VAL A 146 -7.25 -10.90 4.11
C VAL A 146 -8.59 -11.65 4.04
N LEU A 147 -8.59 -12.93 4.42
CA LEU A 147 -9.73 -13.85 4.29
C LEU A 147 -10.37 -14.18 5.65
#